data_AF-A0A438E348-F1
#
_entry.id   AF-A0A438E348-F1
#
_cell.length_a   1.000
_cell.length_b   1.000
_cell.length_c   1.000
_cell.angle_alpha   90.00
_cell.angle_beta   90.00
_cell.angle_gamma   90.00
#
_symmetry.space_group_name_H-M   'P 1'
#
loop_
_entity.id
_entity.type
_entity.pdbx_description
1 polymer ?
#
loop_
_entity_poly.entity_id
_entity_poly.type
_entity_poly.pdbx_seq_one_letter_code
_entity_poly.pdbx_strand_id
1 'polypeptide(L)'
;MLKYLEPLFVKNNVTLALWGHVHRYERFCPINNFTCGNMGLNGEYLGGLPVHIVIGMAGQDWQPTWEPRPDHPKDPVYPQPKWSLYRGGEFGYTRLVATKEKLTLSYVGNHDGEVHDTVEILASGQVLSGVGEDDAQPRVEVAEYTFSWYVKGASILVLGAFMGYVIGFVSHARREAALRKNWTPVKIEDS
;
A
#
# COMPACT_ATOMS: atom_id res chain seq x y z
N MET A 1 -13.41 4.42 29.47
CA MET A 1 -12.12 3.80 29.12
C MET A 1 -10.98 4.79 29.32
N LEU A 2 -10.90 5.86 28.52
CA LEU A 2 -9.81 6.87 28.57
C LEU A 2 -9.54 7.48 29.96
N LYS A 3 -10.57 7.94 30.67
CA LYS A 3 -10.38 8.64 31.96
C LYS A 3 -9.85 7.75 33.10
N TYR A 4 -10.13 6.44 33.07
CA TYR A 4 -9.92 5.56 34.23
C TYR A 4 -9.05 4.33 33.94
N LEU A 5 -9.13 3.75 32.73
CA LEU A 5 -8.40 2.54 32.37
C LEU A 5 -7.08 2.83 31.65
N GLU A 6 -7.07 3.79 30.72
CA GLU A 6 -5.86 4.14 29.97
C GLU A 6 -4.69 4.56 30.90
N PRO A 7 -4.89 5.36 31.96
CA PRO A 7 -3.82 5.65 32.92
C PRO A 7 -3.29 4.41 33.61
N LEU A 8 -4.12 3.38 33.83
CA LEU A 8 -3.69 2.11 34.42
C LEU A 8 -2.89 1.29 33.43
N PHE A 9 -3.26 1.29 32.15
CA PHE A 9 -2.52 0.58 31.10
C PHE A 9 -1.13 1.18 30.91
N VAL A 10 -1.04 2.51 30.83
CA VAL A 10 0.24 3.21 30.75
C VAL A 10 1.07 2.98 32.01
N LYS A 11 0.48 3.13 33.21
CA LYS A 11 1.20 2.95 34.47
C LYS A 11 1.77 1.53 34.65
N ASN A 12 1.08 0.51 34.15
CA ASN A 12 1.49 -0.88 34.29
C ASN A 12 2.18 -1.44 33.04
N ASN A 13 2.60 -0.58 32.10
CA ASN A 13 3.28 -0.98 30.85
C ASN A 13 2.54 -2.08 30.08
N VAL A 14 1.21 -1.97 29.99
CA VAL A 14 0.42 -2.88 29.16
C VAL A 14 0.85 -2.69 27.71
N THR A 15 1.26 -3.77 27.06
CA THR A 15 1.76 -3.75 25.68
C THR A 15 0.64 -3.81 24.65
N LEU A 16 -0.39 -4.62 24.91
CA LEU A 16 -1.47 -4.91 23.99
C LEU A 16 -2.82 -4.93 24.72
N ALA A 17 -3.79 -4.19 24.21
CA ALA A 17 -5.18 -4.18 24.67
C ALA A 17 -6.11 -4.61 23.53
N LEU A 18 -6.81 -5.73 23.72
CA LEU A 18 -7.73 -6.31 22.75
C LEU A 18 -9.19 -5.98 23.10
N TRP A 19 -9.97 -5.56 22.10
CA TRP A 19 -11.35 -5.12 22.28
C TRP A 19 -12.29 -5.86 21.34
N GLY A 20 -13.47 -6.26 21.82
CA GLY A 20 -14.55 -6.76 20.99
C GLY A 20 -15.60 -5.68 20.72
N HIS A 21 -16.88 -6.10 20.74
CA HIS A 21 -18.08 -5.26 20.62
C HIS A 21 -18.31 -4.60 19.26
N VAL A 22 -17.32 -3.90 18.71
CA VAL A 22 -17.40 -3.34 17.36
C VAL A 22 -17.06 -4.44 16.36
N HIS A 23 -17.99 -4.76 15.45
CA HIS A 23 -17.88 -5.90 14.54
C HIS A 23 -16.95 -5.67 13.34
N ARG A 24 -15.72 -5.20 13.62
CA ARG A 24 -14.67 -4.86 12.66
C ARG A 24 -13.30 -5.22 13.23
N TYR A 25 -12.29 -5.19 12.37
CA TYR A 25 -10.90 -5.12 12.77
C TYR A 25 -10.40 -3.67 12.72
N GLU A 26 -9.72 -3.21 13.76
CA GLU A 26 -9.01 -1.93 13.71
C GLU A 26 -7.80 -1.94 14.63
N ARG A 27 -6.61 -1.67 14.07
CA ARG A 27 -5.37 -1.57 14.84
C ARG A 27 -4.94 -0.12 14.98
N PHE A 28 -4.64 0.26 16.21
CA PHE A 28 -4.18 1.61 16.54
C PHE A 28 -2.65 1.65 16.63
N CYS A 29 -2.08 2.85 16.51
CA CYS A 29 -0.71 3.09 16.96
C CYS A 29 -0.60 2.84 18.48
N PRO A 30 0.63 2.66 19.02
CA PRO A 30 0.86 2.80 20.45
C PRO A 30 0.43 4.20 20.87
N ILE A 31 -0.58 4.28 21.75
CA ILE A 31 -1.33 5.52 21.96
C ILE A 31 -1.50 5.82 23.45
N ASN A 32 -1.57 7.10 23.77
CA ASN A 32 -2.04 7.61 25.05
C ASN A 32 -2.81 8.90 24.81
N ASN A 33 -4.04 8.99 25.31
CA ASN A 33 -4.91 10.16 25.22
C ASN A 33 -5.02 10.67 23.77
N PHE A 34 -5.40 9.77 22.86
CA PHE A 34 -5.51 10.01 21.41
C PHE A 34 -4.23 10.49 20.70
N THR A 35 -3.09 10.40 21.36
CA THR A 35 -1.80 10.81 20.81
C THR A 35 -0.92 9.59 20.61
N CYS A 36 -0.48 9.35 19.37
CA CYS A 36 0.48 8.29 19.09
C CYS A 36 1.82 8.58 19.77
N GLY A 37 2.51 7.54 20.24
CA GLY A 37 3.86 7.66 20.76
C GLY A 37 4.85 8.20 19.74
N ASN A 38 6.01 8.66 20.21
CA ASN A 38 7.06 9.13 19.30
C ASN A 38 7.55 7.98 18.41
N MET A 39 7.54 8.22 17.10
CA MET A 39 8.24 7.37 16.14
C MET A 39 9.75 7.65 16.24
N GLY A 40 10.55 6.59 16.34
CA GLY A 40 11.98 6.61 16.09
C GLY A 40 12.27 6.90 14.62
N LEU A 41 13.55 7.04 14.29
CA LEU A 41 14.03 7.45 12.95
C LEU A 41 13.57 6.52 11.81
N ASN A 42 13.21 5.27 12.14
CA ASN A 42 12.80 4.24 11.18
C ASN A 42 11.26 4.01 11.12
N GLY A 43 10.45 4.91 11.70
CA GLY A 43 8.98 4.74 11.76
C GLY A 43 8.48 3.78 12.84
N GLU A 44 9.38 3.31 13.71
CA GLU A 44 9.08 2.41 14.83
C GLU A 44 8.67 3.20 16.07
N TYR A 45 7.68 2.76 16.84
CA TYR A 45 7.30 3.50 18.05
C TYR A 45 8.25 3.18 19.20
N LEU A 46 8.81 4.24 19.81
CA LEU A 46 9.61 4.13 21.04
C LEU A 46 8.68 3.67 22.19
N GLY A 47 9.05 2.55 22.81
CA GLY A 47 8.14 1.73 23.60
C GLY A 47 7.53 2.38 24.85
N GLY A 48 6.52 1.68 25.41
CA GLY A 48 5.89 2.03 26.69
C GLY A 48 4.42 2.46 26.62
N LEU A 49 3.83 2.53 25.41
CA LEU A 49 2.40 2.78 25.25
C LEU A 49 1.67 1.53 24.76
N PRO A 50 0.42 1.30 25.22
CA PRO A 50 -0.37 0.17 24.76
C PRO A 50 -0.77 0.31 23.29
N VAL A 51 -0.67 -0.78 22.54
CA VAL A 51 -1.33 -0.95 21.25
C VAL A 51 -2.76 -1.39 21.50
N HIS A 52 -3.72 -0.64 20.98
CA HIS A 52 -5.14 -1.00 21.05
C HIS A 52 -5.57 -1.67 19.73
N ILE A 53 -6.22 -2.84 19.82
CA ILE A 53 -6.72 -3.55 18.65
C ILE A 53 -8.16 -3.98 18.88
N VAL A 54 -9.05 -3.58 17.97
CA VAL A 54 -10.43 -4.07 17.90
C VAL A 54 -10.42 -5.36 17.08
N ILE A 55 -10.95 -6.43 17.66
CA ILE A 55 -11.00 -7.80 17.14
C ILE A 55 -12.43 -8.37 17.13
N GLY A 56 -13.43 -7.54 16.88
CA GLY A 56 -14.85 -7.95 16.97
C GLY A 56 -15.43 -8.55 15.69
N MET A 57 -14.62 -8.80 14.67
CA MET A 57 -15.02 -9.23 13.32
C MET A 57 -15.43 -10.71 13.19
N ALA A 58 -15.95 -11.34 14.25
CA ALA A 58 -16.14 -12.80 14.31
C ALA A 58 -17.39 -13.35 13.58
N GLY A 59 -18.13 -12.54 12.82
CA GLY A 59 -19.26 -13.03 12.00
C GLY A 59 -20.64 -12.45 12.31
N GLN A 60 -20.74 -11.25 12.91
CA GLN A 60 -22.03 -10.56 13.06
C GLN A 60 -22.32 -9.70 11.83
N ASP A 61 -23.48 -9.93 11.22
CA ASP A 61 -23.96 -9.31 9.98
C ASP A 61 -24.15 -7.78 10.09
N TRP A 62 -24.56 -7.30 11.27
CA TRP A 62 -24.64 -5.86 11.48
C TRP A 62 -23.28 -5.28 11.83
N GLN A 63 -22.73 -4.43 10.96
CA GLN A 63 -21.47 -3.73 11.21
C GLN A 63 -21.70 -2.22 11.27
N PRO A 64 -21.32 -1.53 12.36
CA PRO A 64 -21.35 -0.07 12.36
C PRO A 64 -20.34 0.47 11.33
N THR A 65 -20.64 1.65 10.78
CA THR A 65 -19.63 2.43 10.07
C THR A 65 -18.62 2.98 11.07
N TRP A 66 -17.38 3.21 10.63
CA TRP A 66 -16.45 4.05 11.40
C TRP A 66 -17.06 5.45 11.59
N GLU A 67 -16.50 6.21 12.53
CA GLU A 67 -16.97 7.56 12.89
C GLU A 67 -17.38 8.35 11.63
N PRO A 68 -18.67 8.72 11.49
CA PRO A 68 -19.16 9.31 10.27
C PRO A 68 -18.74 10.77 10.14
N ARG A 69 -18.69 11.29 8.91
CA ARG A 69 -18.44 12.72 8.69
C ARG A 69 -19.67 13.56 9.07
N PRO A 70 -19.49 14.76 9.65
CA PRO A 70 -20.60 15.67 9.95
C PRO A 70 -21.41 16.07 8.70
N ASP A 71 -20.74 16.24 7.56
CA ASP A 71 -21.33 16.64 6.29
C ASP A 71 -21.73 15.44 5.40
N HIS A 72 -21.18 14.26 5.65
CA HIS A 72 -21.51 13.02 4.93
C HIS A 72 -21.73 11.84 5.90
N PRO A 73 -22.94 11.74 6.51
CA PRO A 73 -23.20 10.78 7.59
C PRO A 73 -23.12 9.28 7.20
N LYS A 74 -23.10 8.99 5.90
CA LYS A 74 -22.99 7.62 5.37
C LYS A 74 -21.55 7.19 5.10
N ASP A 75 -20.61 8.13 5.15
CA ASP A 75 -19.21 7.89 4.85
C ASP A 75 -18.36 8.00 6.11
N PRO A 76 -17.29 7.20 6.22
CA PRO A 76 -16.37 7.31 7.35
C PRO A 76 -15.59 8.63 7.32
N VAL A 77 -15.13 9.05 8.50
CA VAL A 77 -14.29 10.24 8.68
C VAL A 77 -13.09 10.20 7.74
N TYR A 78 -12.86 11.33 7.06
CA TYR A 78 -11.75 11.52 6.14
C TYR A 78 -11.05 12.85 6.43
N PRO A 79 -9.70 12.88 6.52
CA PRO A 79 -8.81 11.72 6.46
C PRO A 79 -8.99 10.77 7.65
N GLN A 80 -8.55 9.52 7.51
CA GLN A 80 -8.54 8.55 8.62
C GLN A 80 -7.78 9.15 9.82
N PRO A 81 -8.26 8.99 11.06
CA PRO A 81 -7.58 9.55 12.22
C PRO A 81 -6.19 8.95 12.35
N LYS A 82 -5.18 9.77 12.65
CA LYS A 82 -3.76 9.37 12.65
C LYS A 82 -3.44 8.18 13.55
N TRP A 83 -4.24 7.95 14.58
CA TRP A 83 -4.08 6.84 15.50
C TRP A 83 -4.61 5.51 14.97
N SER A 84 -5.46 5.51 13.95
CA SER A 84 -5.92 4.30 13.27
C SER A 84 -4.93 3.95 12.17
N LEU A 85 -4.24 2.81 12.30
CA LEU A 85 -3.21 2.39 11.35
C LEU A 85 -3.73 1.41 10.31
N TYR A 86 -4.66 0.54 10.70
CA TYR A 86 -5.25 -0.43 9.79
C TYR A 86 -6.71 -0.67 10.15
N ARG A 87 -7.57 -0.81 9.14
CA ARG A 87 -8.99 -1.11 9.27
C ARG A 87 -9.36 -2.28 8.38
N GLY A 88 -9.98 -3.30 8.97
CA GLY A 88 -10.52 -4.46 8.25
C GLY A 88 -12.03 -4.53 8.39
N GLY A 89 -12.71 -4.58 7.25
CA GLY A 89 -14.16 -4.72 7.20
C GLY A 89 -14.66 -6.16 7.18
N GLU A 90 -13.77 -7.10 6.85
CA GLU A 90 -14.09 -8.50 6.60
C GLU A 90 -14.16 -9.31 7.88
N PHE A 91 -14.97 -10.38 7.86
CA PHE A 91 -14.94 -11.36 8.93
C PHE A 91 -13.58 -12.03 9.01
N GLY A 92 -13.23 -12.50 10.21
CA GLY A 92 -11.90 -13.04 10.45
C GLY A 92 -11.63 -13.31 11.92
N TYR A 93 -10.35 -13.51 12.21
CA TYR A 93 -9.85 -13.75 13.57
C TYR A 93 -8.40 -13.31 13.68
N THR A 94 -7.91 -13.16 14.91
CA THR A 94 -6.50 -12.84 15.18
C THR A 94 -5.75 -14.05 15.71
N ARG A 95 -4.51 -14.23 15.27
CA ARG A 95 -3.56 -15.20 15.82
C ARG A 95 -2.50 -14.44 16.61
N LEU A 96 -2.16 -14.93 17.81
CA LEU A 96 -1.15 -14.34 18.68
C LEU A 96 -0.08 -15.39 18.99
N VAL A 97 1.17 -15.08 18.67
CA VAL A 97 2.33 -15.93 18.95
C VAL A 97 3.33 -15.13 19.76
N ALA A 98 3.73 -15.65 20.92
CA ALA A 98 4.65 -14.97 21.82
C ALA A 98 5.90 -15.84 22.09
N THR A 99 7.05 -15.19 22.04
CA THR A 99 8.34 -15.71 22.51
C THR A 99 8.84 -14.84 23.67
N LYS A 100 10.02 -15.15 24.22
CA LYS A 100 10.66 -14.28 25.22
C LYS A 100 11.09 -12.91 24.65
N GLU A 101 11.23 -12.82 23.34
CA GLU A 101 11.81 -11.65 22.65
C GLU A 101 10.74 -10.78 22.03
N LYS A 102 9.62 -11.36 21.59
CA LYS A 102 8.55 -10.63 20.91
C LYS A 102 7.20 -11.31 21.00
N LEU A 103 6.17 -10.52 20.75
CA LEU A 103 4.80 -10.95 20.52
C LEU A 103 4.39 -10.51 19.11
N THR A 104 3.93 -11.45 18.30
CA THR A 104 3.40 -11.18 16.96
C THR A 104 1.91 -11.44 16.96
N LEU A 105 1.13 -10.44 16.54
CA LEU A 105 -0.31 -10.56 16.30
C LEU A 105 -0.58 -10.39 14.81
N SER A 106 -1.34 -11.33 14.23
CA SER A 106 -1.76 -11.29 12.82
C SER A 106 -3.28 -11.38 12.72
N TYR A 107 -3.87 -10.56 11.85
CA TYR A 107 -5.27 -10.64 11.47
C TYR A 107 -5.42 -11.48 10.20
N VAL A 108 -6.29 -12.50 10.28
CA VAL A 108 -6.60 -13.40 9.18
C VAL A 108 -8.03 -13.19 8.72
N GLY A 109 -8.21 -12.94 7.43
CA GLY A 109 -9.52 -12.74 6.80
C GLY A 109 -10.17 -14.09 6.52
N ASN A 110 -11.46 -14.24 6.83
CA ASN A 110 -12.21 -15.46 6.52
C ASN A 110 -12.60 -15.54 5.04
N HIS A 111 -12.56 -14.43 4.31
CA HIS A 111 -12.94 -14.38 2.90
C HIS A 111 -11.92 -15.07 1.98
N ASP A 112 -10.64 -15.08 2.37
CA ASP A 112 -9.55 -15.68 1.61
C ASP A 112 -8.62 -16.59 2.45
N GLY A 113 -8.69 -16.51 3.78
CA GLY A 113 -7.82 -17.27 4.69
C GLY A 113 -6.42 -16.67 4.85
N GLU A 114 -6.17 -15.49 4.29
CA GLU A 114 -4.85 -14.85 4.25
C GLU A 114 -4.64 -13.85 5.39
N VAL A 115 -3.37 -13.48 5.63
CA VAL A 115 -3.00 -12.48 6.64
C VAL A 115 -3.11 -11.08 6.03
N HIS A 116 -3.93 -10.23 6.62
CA HIS A 116 -4.22 -8.88 6.12
C HIS A 116 -3.54 -7.77 6.92
N ASP A 117 -3.17 -8.05 8.17
CA ASP A 117 -2.42 -7.13 9.01
C ASP A 117 -1.53 -7.89 10.00
N THR A 118 -0.35 -7.36 10.31
CA THR A 118 0.57 -7.92 11.30
C THR A 118 1.26 -6.82 12.11
N VAL A 119 1.34 -7.04 13.41
CA VAL A 119 2.12 -6.20 14.33
C VAL A 119 3.02 -7.07 15.17
N GLU A 120 4.28 -6.66 15.28
CA GLU A 120 5.25 -7.26 16.20
C GLU A 120 5.55 -6.28 17.32
N ILE A 121 5.51 -6.76 18.56
CA ILE A 121 5.83 -6.00 19.76
C ILE A 121 7.00 -6.70 20.43
N LEU A 122 8.16 -6.04 20.45
CA LEU A 122 9.36 -6.56 21.10
C LEU A 122 9.20 -6.52 22.62
N ALA A 123 9.95 -7.37 23.32
CA ALA A 123 10.01 -7.38 24.79
C ALA A 123 10.51 -6.04 25.37
N SER A 124 11.24 -5.25 24.56
CA SER A 124 11.63 -3.86 24.88
C SER A 124 10.45 -2.87 24.87
N GLY A 125 9.27 -3.30 24.41
CA GLY A 125 8.08 -2.47 24.20
C GLY A 125 8.05 -1.74 22.86
N GLN A 126 9.08 -1.91 22.01
CA GLN A 126 9.12 -1.34 20.66
C GLN A 126 8.13 -2.05 19.75
N VAL A 127 7.38 -1.28 18.97
CA VAL A 127 6.34 -1.80 18.08
C VAL A 127 6.78 -1.65 16.63
N LEU A 128 6.86 -2.78 15.94
CA LEU A 128 7.17 -2.90 14.51
C LEU A 128 5.84 -3.20 13.80
N SER A 129 5.32 -2.23 13.07
CA SER A 129 4.13 -2.46 12.24
C SER A 129 4.57 -3.01 10.90
N GLY A 130 4.21 -4.25 10.59
CA GLY A 130 4.37 -4.84 9.26
C GLY A 130 3.18 -4.45 8.41
N VAL A 131 3.12 -3.20 7.96
CA VAL A 131 2.22 -2.81 6.87
C VAL A 131 3.12 -2.60 5.67
N GLY A 132 2.85 -3.34 4.59
CA GLY A 132 3.50 -3.11 3.30
C GLY A 132 3.38 -1.64 2.92
N GLU A 133 4.38 -1.15 2.19
CA GLU A 133 4.37 0.16 1.56
C GLU A 133 3.07 0.34 0.78
N ASP A 134 2.05 0.93 1.40
CA ASP A 134 1.08 1.74 0.69
C ASP A 134 0.36 2.68 1.67
N ASP A 135 0.60 3.95 1.38
CA ASP A 135 -0.19 5.14 1.71
C ASP A 135 0.07 5.88 3.04
N ALA A 136 1.11 6.73 2.98
CA ALA A 136 1.09 8.07 3.56
C ALA A 136 1.61 9.10 2.52
N GLN A 137 0.67 9.79 1.87
CA GLN A 137 0.79 10.96 0.96
C GLN A 137 1.84 12.04 1.30
N PRO A 138 2.21 12.92 0.33
CA PRO A 138 3.18 12.72 -0.75
C PRO A 138 4.48 13.49 -0.44
N ARG A 139 5.64 12.82 -0.47
CA ARG A 139 6.92 13.53 -0.67
C ARG A 139 7.16 13.61 -2.17
N VAL A 140 7.37 14.83 -2.66
CA VAL A 140 7.91 15.08 -4.01
C VAL A 140 9.35 14.55 -4.00
N GLU A 141 9.50 13.26 -4.24
CA GLU A 141 10.75 12.65 -4.62
C GLU A 141 10.57 12.19 -6.07
N VAL A 142 11.41 12.73 -6.93
CA VAL A 142 11.49 12.37 -8.35
C VAL A 142 11.68 10.85 -8.41
N ALA A 143 10.64 10.15 -8.87
CA ALA A 143 10.70 8.71 -9.05
C ALA A 143 11.80 8.36 -10.06
N GLU A 144 12.98 7.98 -9.58
CA GLU A 144 13.90 7.18 -10.37
C GLU A 144 13.25 5.80 -10.53
N TYR A 145 12.55 5.62 -11.65
CA TYR A 145 12.01 4.34 -12.08
C TYR A 145 13.14 3.31 -12.15
N THR A 146 13.20 2.39 -11.19
CA THR A 146 13.99 1.16 -11.26
C THR A 146 13.36 0.21 -12.28
N PHE A 147 13.52 0.56 -13.55
CA PHE A 147 13.09 -0.26 -14.67
C PHE A 147 13.98 -1.50 -14.72
N SER A 148 13.40 -2.69 -14.57
CA SER A 148 14.12 -3.96 -14.70
C SER A 148 14.92 -3.98 -16.00
N TRP A 149 16.18 -4.40 -15.94
CA TRP A 149 17.12 -4.36 -17.06
C TRP A 149 16.58 -5.07 -18.31
N TYR A 150 15.75 -6.10 -18.11
CA TYR A 150 15.04 -6.79 -19.19
C TYR A 150 14.08 -5.88 -19.94
N VAL A 151 13.31 -5.05 -19.23
CA VAL A 151 12.33 -4.14 -19.84
C VAL A 151 13.05 -2.98 -20.52
N LYS A 152 14.18 -2.52 -19.96
CA LYS A 152 15.06 -1.53 -20.61
C LYS A 152 15.65 -2.08 -21.89
N GLY A 153 16.15 -3.32 -21.86
CA GLY A 153 16.65 -4.03 -23.03
C GLY A 153 15.57 -4.23 -24.10
N ALA A 154 14.38 -4.68 -23.71
CA ALA A 154 13.25 -4.87 -24.61
C ALA A 154 12.81 -3.55 -25.28
N SER A 155 12.74 -2.45 -24.52
CA SER A 155 12.38 -1.13 -25.06
C SER A 155 13.38 -0.64 -26.11
N ILE A 156 14.68 -0.82 -25.88
CA ILE A 156 15.72 -0.43 -26.84
C ILE A 156 15.59 -1.26 -28.13
N LEU A 157 15.34 -2.57 -28.03
CA LEU A 157 15.17 -3.43 -29.20
C LEU A 157 13.94 -3.05 -30.03
N VAL A 158 12.81 -2.78 -29.37
CA VAL A 158 11.56 -2.39 -30.04
C VAL A 158 11.70 -1.04 -30.74
N LEU A 159 12.31 -0.05 -30.07
CA LEU A 159 12.57 1.27 -30.66
C LEU A 159 13.54 1.16 -31.85
N GLY A 160 14.59 0.36 -31.73
CA GLY A 160 15.55 0.13 -32.80
C GLY A 160 14.90 -0.51 -34.03
N ALA A 161 14.06 -1.54 -33.83
CA ALA A 161 13.35 -2.20 -34.92
C ALA A 161 12.37 -1.25 -35.63
N PHE A 162 11.62 -0.45 -34.86
CA PHE A 162 10.68 0.52 -35.43
C PHE A 162 11.41 1.61 -36.24
N MET A 163 12.48 2.17 -35.69
CA MET A 163 13.27 3.19 -36.38
C MET A 163 13.91 2.64 -37.66
N GLY A 164 14.45 1.42 -37.61
CA GLY A 164 15.00 0.72 -38.77
C GLY A 164 13.96 0.49 -39.87
N TYR A 165 12.74 0.09 -39.50
CA TYR A 165 11.64 -0.10 -40.44
C TYR A 165 11.26 1.22 -41.14
N VAL A 166 11.11 2.31 -40.39
CA VAL A 166 10.74 3.63 -40.95
C VAL A 166 11.83 4.13 -41.90
N ILE A 167 13.11 4.06 -41.52
CA ILE A 167 14.22 4.50 -42.37
C ILE A 167 14.30 3.64 -43.64
N GLY A 168 14.13 2.32 -43.51
CA GLY A 168 14.10 1.39 -44.64
C GLY A 168 12.96 1.70 -45.61
N PHE A 169 11.75 1.92 -45.09
CA PHE A 169 10.57 2.24 -45.88
C PHE A 169 10.73 3.57 -46.64
N VAL A 170 11.22 4.62 -45.97
CA VAL A 170 11.46 5.93 -46.61
C VAL A 170 12.55 5.84 -47.68
N SER A 171 13.63 5.08 -47.41
CA SER A 171 14.72 4.89 -48.37
C SER A 171 14.25 4.10 -49.60
N HIS A 172 13.43 3.08 -49.40
CA HIS A 172 12.81 2.31 -50.48
C HIS A 172 11.88 3.19 -51.33
N ALA A 173 10.99 3.96 -50.70
CA ALA A 173 10.08 4.87 -51.40
C ALA A 173 10.83 5.94 -52.21
N ARG A 174 11.93 6.48 -51.66
CA ARG A 174 12.80 7.42 -52.39
C ARG A 174 13.50 6.76 -53.58
N ARG A 175 13.97 5.51 -53.44
CA ARG A 175 14.60 4.76 -54.53
C ARG A 175 13.61 4.44 -55.66
N GLU A 176 12.40 4.00 -55.33
CA GLU A 176 11.31 3.80 -56.29
C GLU A 176 10.96 5.08 -57.05
N ALA A 177 10.85 6.21 -56.34
CA ALA A 177 10.61 7.51 -56.97
C ALA A 177 11.77 7.96 -57.89
N ALA A 178 13.02 7.66 -57.53
CA ALA A 178 14.19 7.94 -58.36
C ALA A 178 14.24 7.04 -59.60
N LEU A 179 13.89 5.75 -59.47
CA LEU A 179 13.80 4.82 -60.61
C LEU A 179 12.72 5.24 -61.60
N ARG A 180 11.56 5.72 -61.13
CA ARG A 180 10.50 6.25 -62.00
C ARG A 180 10.92 7.48 -62.80
N LYS A 181 11.81 8.33 -62.27
CA LYS A 181 12.32 9.52 -62.98
C LYS A 181 13.27 9.20 -64.14
N ASN A 182 13.87 8.01 -64.16
CA ASN A 182 14.80 7.58 -65.21
C ASN A 182 14.13 6.86 -66.40
N TRP A 183 12.80 6.71 -66.39
CA TRP A 183 12.05 6.21 -67.54
C TRP A 183 11.77 7.34 -68.53
N THR A 184 12.58 7.46 -69.57
CA THR A 184 12.21 8.20 -70.78
C THR A 184 11.34 7.29 -71.66
N PRO A 185 10.09 7.67 -71.98
CA PRO A 185 9.28 6.90 -72.93
C PRO A 185 9.92 7.00 -74.33
N VAL A 186 10.13 5.85 -74.97
CA VAL A 186 10.58 5.77 -76.36
C VAL A 186 9.47 6.36 -77.24
N LYS A 187 9.76 7.47 -77.92
CA LYS A 187 8.89 8.01 -78.97
C LYS A 187 8.96 7.05 -80.17
N ILE A 188 7.82 6.49 -80.53
CA ILE A 188 7.65 5.77 -81.80
C ILE A 188 7.33 6.85 -82.83
N GLU A 189 8.27 7.11 -83.74
CA GLU A 189 8.01 7.87 -84.98
C GLU A 189 7.49 6.88 -86.02
N ASP A 190 6.22 7.07 -86.42
CA ASP A 190 5.62 6.40 -87.57
C ASP A 190 6.10 7.05 -88.87
N SER A 191 6.57 6.24 -89.82
CA SER A 191 6.65 6.56 -91.26
C SER A 191 6.63 5.26 -92.06
#